data_AF-A0A096CEI1-F1
#
_entry.id   AF-A0A096CEI1-F1
#
_cell.length_a   1.000
_cell.length_b   1.000
_cell.length_c   1.000
_cell.angle_alpha   90.00
_cell.angle_beta   90.00
_cell.angle_gamma   90.00
#
_symmetry.space_group_name_H-M   'P 1'
#
loop_
_entity.id
_entity.type
_entity.pdbx_description
1 polymer ?
#
loop_
_entity_poly.entity_id
_entity_poly.type
_entity_poly.pdbx_seq_one_letter_code
_entity_poly.pdbx_strand_id
1 'polypeptide(L)'
;YQAKSRAMKERENIIKKRKEAIEAEQEYKQLKAKFFGIEFTDGIIRIHVLESVQEHLEEGTAMHHCVYDARYYSKPQSLIFSATKDGERIETIEVSLETMKVVQSRGVCNKNTEYHEQILALMQKNMRMIAQRATA
;
A
#
# COMPACT_ATOMS: atom_id res chain seq x y z
N TYR A 1 -10.60 12.97 33.37
CA TYR A 1 -11.71 13.19 32.42
C TYR A 1 -11.24 13.29 30.95
N GLN A 2 -10.10 13.93 30.65
CA GLN A 2 -9.62 14.13 29.26
C GLN A 2 -9.20 12.85 28.50
N ALA A 3 -8.61 11.85 29.15
CA ALA A 3 -8.17 10.61 28.48
C ALA A 3 -9.32 9.73 27.97
N LYS A 4 -10.45 9.66 28.72
CA LYS A 4 -11.66 8.93 28.30
C LYS A 4 -12.30 9.54 27.04
N SER A 5 -12.25 10.86 26.88
CA SER A 5 -12.76 11.55 25.69
C SER A 5 -11.89 11.30 24.45
N ARG A 6 -10.57 11.19 24.61
CA ARG A 6 -9.65 10.89 23.49
C ARG A 6 -9.83 9.47 22.96
N ALA A 7 -9.87 8.47 23.85
CA ALA A 7 -10.07 7.08 23.45
C ALA A 7 -11.43 6.83 22.76
N MET A 8 -12.48 7.56 23.16
CA MET A 8 -13.79 7.51 22.50
C MET A 8 -13.74 8.09 21.08
N LYS A 9 -13.14 9.28 20.92
CA LYS A 9 -12.95 9.91 19.59
C LYS A 9 -12.10 9.05 18.66
N GLU A 10 -11.08 8.39 19.19
CA GLU A 10 -10.22 7.50 18.41
C GLU A 10 -10.98 6.26 17.92
N ARG A 11 -11.80 5.65 18.78
CA ARG A 11 -12.72 4.57 18.35
C ARG A 11 -13.71 5.03 17.29
N GLU A 12 -14.34 6.20 17.47
CA GLU A 12 -15.27 6.75 16.49
C GLU A 12 -14.59 7.01 15.13
N ASN A 13 -13.37 7.56 15.15
CA ASN A 13 -12.58 7.77 13.93
C ASN A 13 -12.23 6.46 13.24
N ILE A 14 -11.82 5.42 13.99
CA ILE A 14 -11.54 4.10 13.41
C ILE A 14 -12.81 3.51 12.77
N ILE A 15 -13.95 3.60 13.44
CA ILE A 15 -15.23 3.12 12.90
C ILE A 15 -15.60 3.89 11.63
N LYS A 16 -15.42 5.21 11.63
CA LYS A 16 -15.69 6.05 10.46
C LYS A 16 -14.80 5.70 9.27
N LYS A 17 -13.48 5.60 9.48
CA LYS A 17 -12.51 5.20 8.44
C LYS A 17 -12.84 3.79 7.88
N ARG A 18 -13.23 2.85 8.75
CA ARG A 18 -13.67 1.51 8.29
C ARG A 18 -14.91 1.58 7.41
N LYS A 19 -15.92 2.40 7.74
CA LYS A 19 -17.11 2.58 6.90
C LYS A 19 -16.75 3.19 5.54
N GLU A 20 -15.95 4.24 5.53
CA GLU A 20 -15.46 4.88 4.29
C GLU A 20 -14.65 3.89 3.43
N ALA A 21 -13.83 3.04 4.06
CA ALA A 21 -13.08 2.00 3.36
C ALA A 21 -14.01 0.99 2.68
N ILE A 22 -15.08 0.55 3.35
CA ILE A 22 -16.07 -0.38 2.79
C ILE A 22 -16.79 0.24 1.58
N GLU A 23 -17.14 1.51 1.64
CA GLU A 23 -17.80 2.22 0.53
C GLU A 23 -16.87 2.37 -0.67
N ALA A 24 -15.60 2.71 -0.43
CA ALA A 24 -14.59 2.84 -1.48
C ALA A 24 -14.09 1.50 -2.04
N GLU A 25 -14.33 0.38 -1.34
CA GLU A 25 -13.84 -0.95 -1.71
C GLU A 25 -14.32 -1.38 -3.10
N GLN A 26 -15.58 -1.11 -3.44
CA GLN A 26 -16.13 -1.50 -4.74
C GLN A 26 -15.45 -0.75 -5.89
N GLU A 27 -15.30 0.56 -5.76
CA GLU A 27 -14.60 1.39 -6.75
C GLU A 27 -13.13 0.99 -6.86
N TYR A 28 -12.47 0.74 -5.72
CA TYR A 28 -11.10 0.26 -5.67
C TYR A 28 -10.90 -1.03 -6.46
N LYS A 29 -11.77 -2.02 -6.21
CA LYS A 29 -11.74 -3.30 -6.93
C LYS A 29 -11.95 -3.09 -8.42
N GLN A 30 -12.91 -2.27 -8.83
CA GLN A 30 -13.12 -1.98 -10.26
C GLN A 30 -11.89 -1.34 -10.91
N LEU A 31 -11.22 -0.42 -10.22
CA LEU A 31 -10.04 0.28 -10.74
C LEU A 31 -8.79 -0.60 -10.78
N LYS A 32 -8.61 -1.49 -9.79
CA LYS A 32 -7.34 -2.17 -9.53
C LYS A 32 -7.36 -3.68 -9.67
N ALA A 33 -8.52 -4.32 -9.86
CA ALA A 33 -8.66 -5.78 -9.89
C ALA A 33 -7.69 -6.47 -10.87
N LYS A 34 -7.38 -5.85 -12.01
CA LYS A 34 -6.43 -6.40 -12.98
C LYS A 34 -5.02 -6.61 -12.41
N PHE A 35 -4.65 -5.86 -11.37
CA PHE A 35 -3.36 -5.96 -10.69
C PHE A 35 -3.37 -6.89 -9.48
N PHE A 36 -4.53 -7.40 -9.05
CA PHE A 36 -4.58 -8.31 -7.91
C PHE A 36 -3.94 -9.66 -8.24
N GLY A 37 -3.36 -10.29 -7.21
CA GLY A 37 -2.50 -11.46 -7.30
C GLY A 37 -1.11 -11.17 -7.87
N ILE A 38 -0.73 -9.89 -8.06
CA ILE A 38 0.66 -9.56 -8.37
C ILE A 38 1.47 -9.63 -7.07
N GLU A 39 2.41 -10.55 -7.07
CA GLU A 39 3.36 -10.75 -5.99
C GLU A 39 4.74 -11.09 -6.57
N PHE A 40 5.79 -10.59 -5.91
CA PHE A 40 7.18 -10.85 -6.22
C PHE A 40 7.91 -11.32 -4.97
N THR A 41 8.86 -12.23 -5.15
CA THR A 41 9.79 -12.59 -4.09
C THR A 41 11.16 -12.92 -4.65
N ASP A 42 12.19 -12.64 -3.86
CA ASP A 42 13.57 -13.12 -4.09
C ASP A 42 13.98 -14.20 -3.07
N GLY A 43 13.02 -14.73 -2.32
CA GLY A 43 13.24 -15.71 -1.24
C GLY A 43 13.46 -15.08 0.14
N ILE A 44 13.71 -13.77 0.22
CA ILE A 44 13.89 -13.03 1.48
C ILE A 44 12.78 -12.00 1.63
N ILE A 45 12.56 -11.20 0.58
CA ILE A 45 11.56 -10.14 0.56
C ILE A 45 10.37 -10.62 -0.27
N ARG A 46 9.18 -10.33 0.21
CA ARG A 46 7.91 -10.54 -0.48
C ARG A 46 7.26 -9.18 -0.73
N ILE A 47 7.04 -8.84 -1.98
CA ILE A 47 6.37 -7.61 -2.41
C ILE A 47 5.03 -7.99 -3.03
N HIS A 48 3.93 -7.45 -2.55
CA HIS A 48 2.60 -7.72 -3.09
C HIS A 48 1.78 -6.43 -3.21
N VAL A 49 0.83 -6.40 -4.14
CA VAL A 49 -0.13 -5.30 -4.25
C VAL A 49 -1.06 -5.29 -3.04
N LEU A 50 -1.41 -4.11 -2.53
CA LEU A 50 -2.50 -4.00 -1.57
C LEU A 50 -3.83 -4.19 -2.29
N GLU A 51 -4.60 -5.22 -1.96
CA GLU A 51 -5.78 -5.63 -2.75
C GLU A 51 -7.11 -5.08 -2.23
N SER A 52 -7.08 -4.37 -1.11
CA SER A 52 -8.25 -3.76 -0.49
C SER A 52 -7.97 -2.38 0.09
N VAL A 53 -9.02 -1.57 0.24
CA VAL A 53 -8.92 -0.29 0.94
C VAL A 53 -8.68 -0.52 2.43
N GLN A 54 -9.15 -1.65 2.96
CA GLN A 54 -8.85 -2.11 4.32
C GLN A 54 -7.35 -2.39 4.52
N GLU A 55 -6.68 -3.03 3.56
CA GLU A 55 -5.23 -3.20 3.60
C GLU A 55 -4.47 -1.87 3.57
N HIS A 56 -4.94 -0.88 2.80
CA HIS A 56 -4.34 0.48 2.84
C HIS A 56 -4.46 1.11 4.23
N LEU A 57 -5.58 0.90 4.92
CA LEU A 57 -5.79 1.37 6.29
C LEU A 57 -4.83 0.67 7.28
N GLU A 58 -4.68 -0.64 7.17
CA GLU A 58 -3.78 -1.44 8.01
C GLU A 58 -2.32 -1.08 7.76
N GLU A 59 -1.93 -0.92 6.50
CA GLU A 59 -0.59 -0.49 6.09
C GLU A 59 -0.27 0.89 6.66
N GLY A 60 -1.15 1.88 6.48
CA GLY A 60 -0.95 3.23 7.01
C GLY A 60 -0.87 3.26 8.55
N THR A 61 -1.65 2.41 9.22
CA THR A 61 -1.63 2.27 10.68
C THR A 61 -0.31 1.64 11.15
N ALA A 62 0.13 0.54 10.52
CA ALA A 62 1.35 -0.17 10.90
C ALA A 62 2.61 0.65 10.63
N MET A 63 2.64 1.37 9.51
CA MET A 63 3.81 2.11 9.06
C MET A 63 3.86 3.55 9.59
N HIS A 64 2.80 4.01 10.25
CA HIS A 64 2.60 5.38 10.71
C HIS A 64 2.80 6.43 9.61
N HIS A 65 2.39 6.12 8.37
CA HIS A 65 2.52 7.02 7.23
C HIS A 65 1.20 7.21 6.49
N CYS A 66 1.15 8.21 5.62
CA CYS A 66 -0.07 8.75 5.05
C CYS A 66 -0.73 7.88 3.96
N VAL A 67 -0.43 6.59 3.82
CA VAL A 67 -0.94 5.81 2.65
C VAL A 67 -2.46 5.74 2.59
N TYR A 68 -3.14 5.61 3.73
CA TYR A 68 -4.59 5.71 3.77
C TYR A 68 -5.08 7.16 3.66
N ASP A 69 -4.51 8.07 4.44
CA ASP A 69 -4.98 9.45 4.53
C ASP A 69 -4.76 10.25 3.23
N ALA A 70 -3.77 9.86 2.41
CA ALA A 70 -3.51 10.41 1.09
C ALA A 70 -4.40 9.80 -0.01
N ARG A 71 -5.29 8.87 0.34
CA ARG A 71 -6.27 8.22 -0.53
C ARG A 71 -5.65 7.62 -1.79
N TYR A 72 -4.51 6.95 -1.68
CA TYR A 72 -3.87 6.33 -2.85
C TYR A 72 -4.77 5.29 -3.52
N TYR A 73 -5.63 4.63 -2.75
CA TYR A 73 -6.64 3.71 -3.27
C TYR A 73 -7.56 4.36 -4.32
N SER A 74 -7.89 5.66 -4.19
CA SER A 74 -8.73 6.36 -5.17
C SER A 74 -7.95 6.96 -6.34
N LYS A 75 -6.62 6.85 -6.38
CA LYS A 75 -5.80 7.41 -7.47
C LYS A 75 -5.66 6.39 -8.61
N PRO A 76 -6.21 6.64 -9.81
CA PRO A 76 -6.21 5.66 -10.89
C PRO A 76 -4.81 5.32 -11.39
N GLN A 77 -3.88 6.29 -11.37
CA GLN A 77 -2.50 6.12 -11.85
C GLN A 77 -1.49 5.70 -10.78
N SER A 78 -1.93 5.45 -9.54
CA SER A 78 -1.05 5.00 -8.45
C SER A 78 -1.35 3.54 -8.09
N LEU A 79 -0.33 2.72 -7.91
CA LEU A 79 -0.45 1.36 -7.43
C LEU A 79 0.47 1.17 -6.23
N ILE A 80 -0.11 0.72 -5.11
CA ILE A 80 0.60 0.57 -3.85
C ILE A 80 0.97 -0.89 -3.62
N PHE A 81 2.22 -1.12 -3.25
CA PHE A 81 2.73 -2.41 -2.84
C PHE A 81 3.22 -2.36 -1.40
N SER A 82 3.10 -3.49 -0.70
CA SER A 82 3.74 -3.71 0.59
C SER A 82 4.88 -4.71 0.43
N ALA A 83 6.07 -4.31 0.87
CA ALA A 83 7.23 -5.17 1.02
C ALA A 83 7.25 -5.72 2.45
N THR A 84 7.37 -7.04 2.55
CA THR A 84 7.44 -7.76 3.82
C THR A 84 8.66 -8.68 3.84
N LYS A 85 9.24 -8.88 5.02
CA LYS A 85 10.30 -9.85 5.29
C LYS A 85 9.92 -10.59 6.56
N ASP A 86 9.97 -11.92 6.53
CA ASP A 86 9.59 -12.78 7.66
C ASP A 86 8.17 -12.50 8.22
N GLY A 87 7.27 -12.00 7.36
CA GLY A 87 5.91 -11.59 7.74
C GLY A 87 5.79 -10.18 8.32
N GLU A 88 6.90 -9.47 8.52
CA GLU A 88 6.92 -8.08 8.97
C GLU A 88 6.99 -7.11 7.81
N ARG A 89 6.23 -6.02 7.88
CA ARG A 89 6.24 -4.93 6.88
C ARG A 89 7.53 -4.13 7.03
N ILE A 90 8.24 -3.94 5.91
CA ILE A 90 9.50 -3.19 5.87
C ILE A 90 9.35 -1.87 5.12
N GLU A 91 8.73 -1.86 3.93
CA GLU A 91 8.47 -0.64 3.16
C GLU A 91 7.15 -0.71 2.41
N THR A 92 6.57 0.45 2.18
CA THR A 92 5.45 0.64 1.27
C THR A 92 5.95 1.37 0.02
N ILE A 93 5.55 0.85 -1.15
CA ILE A 93 6.04 1.31 -2.45
C ILE A 93 4.88 1.88 -3.25
N GLU A 94 5.05 3.07 -3.79
CA GLU A 94 4.16 3.66 -4.79
C GLU A 94 4.74 3.51 -6.18
N VAL A 95 3.98 2.89 -7.08
CA VAL A 95 4.28 2.82 -8.52
C VAL A 95 3.31 3.71 -9.29
N SER A 96 3.85 4.53 -10.19
CA SER A 96 3.07 5.25 -11.19
C SER A 96 2.75 4.30 -12.35
N LEU A 97 1.46 4.05 -12.59
CA LEU A 97 0.99 3.24 -13.73
C LEU A 97 1.11 3.98 -15.07
N GLU A 98 1.23 5.31 -15.04
CA GLU A 98 1.45 6.13 -16.24
C GLU A 98 2.91 6.01 -16.71
N THR A 99 3.86 6.17 -15.80
CA THR A 99 5.29 6.17 -16.13
C THR A 99 5.94 4.79 -15.97
N MET A 100 5.25 3.84 -15.35
CA MET A 100 5.76 2.52 -14.95
C MET A 100 7.06 2.64 -14.13
N LYS A 101 7.07 3.55 -13.16
CA LYS A 101 8.22 3.81 -12.28
C LYS A 101 7.81 3.82 -10.82
N VAL A 102 8.74 3.42 -9.96
CA VAL A 102 8.61 3.64 -8.52
C VAL A 102 8.72 5.14 -8.27
N VAL A 103 7.67 5.72 -7.70
CA VAL A 103 7.61 7.13 -7.31
C VAL A 103 8.18 7.30 -5.91
N GLN A 104 7.81 6.38 -5.01
CA GLN A 104 8.27 6.36 -3.62
C GLN A 104 8.41 4.92 -3.12
N SER A 105 9.38 4.70 -2.23
CA SER A 105 9.49 3.49 -1.42
C SER A 105 9.98 3.92 -0.05
N ARG A 106 9.19 3.66 1.00
CA ARG A 106 9.47 4.17 2.34
C ARG A 106 9.05 3.19 3.42
N GLY A 107 9.91 3.02 4.40
CA GLY A 107 9.64 2.30 5.64
C GLY A 107 8.96 3.17 6.71
N VAL A 108 8.94 2.65 7.93
CA VAL A 108 8.33 3.31 9.09
C VAL A 108 8.87 4.74 9.25
N CYS A 109 7.97 5.69 9.48
CA CYS A 109 8.32 7.12 9.60
C CYS A 109 9.06 7.72 8.39
N ASN A 110 8.75 7.24 7.17
CA ASN A 110 9.31 7.74 5.91
C ASN A 110 10.84 7.58 5.75
N LYS A 111 11.42 6.57 6.40
CA LYS A 111 12.86 6.27 6.30
C LYS A 111 13.11 5.13 5.31
N ASN A 112 14.28 5.12 4.70
CA ASN A 112 14.73 3.96 3.93
C ASN A 112 15.13 2.85 4.90
N THR A 113 14.85 1.61 4.53
CA THR A 113 15.31 0.42 5.25
C THR A 113 16.65 -0.06 4.67
N GLU A 114 17.31 -0.99 5.36
CA GLU A 114 18.50 -1.67 4.82
C GLU A 114 18.21 -2.44 3.52
N TYR A 115 16.94 -2.78 3.27
CA TYR A 115 16.47 -3.50 2.09
C TYR A 115 16.03 -2.59 0.95
N HIS A 116 16.11 -1.26 1.10
CA HIS A 116 15.56 -0.31 0.14
C HIS A 116 16.06 -0.55 -1.30
N GLU A 117 17.37 -0.70 -1.49
CA GLU A 117 17.96 -0.95 -2.81
C GLU A 117 17.54 -2.31 -3.38
N GLN A 118 17.42 -3.33 -2.52
CA GLN A 118 16.96 -4.66 -2.92
C GLN A 118 15.49 -4.63 -3.37
N ILE A 119 14.64 -3.88 -2.66
CA ILE A 119 13.23 -3.65 -3.02
C ILE A 119 13.12 -2.96 -4.38
N LEU A 120 13.89 -1.88 -4.59
CA LEU A 120 13.89 -1.16 -5.86
C LEU A 120 14.35 -2.05 -7.02
N ALA A 121 15.41 -2.84 -6.82
CA ALA A 121 15.89 -3.79 -7.82
C ALA A 121 14.85 -4.87 -8.15
N LEU A 122 14.18 -5.43 -7.13
CA LEU A 122 13.11 -6.42 -7.31
C LEU A 122 11.92 -5.82 -8.05
N MET A 123 11.52 -4.59 -7.73
CA MET A 123 10.46 -3.88 -8.45
C MET A 123 10.83 -3.59 -9.90
N GLN A 124 12.04 -3.10 -10.15
CA GLN A 124 12.51 -2.78 -11.50
C GLN A 124 12.56 -4.04 -12.38
N LYS A 125 13.03 -5.17 -11.84
CA LYS A 125 13.07 -6.46 -12.54
C LYS A 125 11.68 -6.93 -12.97
N ASN A 126 10.65 -6.64 -12.18
CA ASN A 126 9.29 -7.11 -12.42
C ASN A 126 8.35 -6.07 -13.05
N MET A 127 8.82 -4.84 -13.28
CA MET A 127 8.00 -3.74 -13.80
C MET A 127 7.30 -4.07 -15.13
N ARG A 128 7.97 -4.86 -15.99
CA ARG A 128 7.40 -5.32 -17.26
C ARG A 128 6.12 -6.13 -17.09
N MET A 129 6.02 -6.96 -16.04
CA MET A 129 4.81 -7.75 -15.77
C MET A 129 3.63 -6.86 -15.35
N ILE A 130 3.91 -5.82 -14.56
CA ILE A 130 2.90 -4.84 -14.16
C ILE A 130 2.41 -4.07 -15.40
N ALA A 131 3.32 -3.67 -16.30
CA ALA A 131 2.97 -2.98 -17.53
C ALA A 131 2.05 -3.82 -18.43
N GLN A 132 2.36 -5.11 -18.58
CA GLN A 132 1.54 -6.04 -19.36
C GLN A 132 0.11 -6.17 -18.81
N ARG A 133 -0.04 -6.19 -17.48
CA ARG A 133 -1.36 -6.19 -16.83
C ARG A 133 -2.09 -4.87 -17.00
N ALA A 134 -1.38 -3.74 -17.09
CA ALA A 134 -2.01 -2.45 -17.29
C ALA A 134 -2.67 -2.33 -18.68
N THR A 135 -2.07 -2.96 -19.69
CA THR A 135 -2.51 -2.96 -21.11
C THR A 135 -3.50 -4.07 -21.47
N ALA A 136 -3.68 -5.07 -20.62
CA ALA A 136 -4.65 -6.16 -20.79
C ALA A 136 -6.07 -5.70 -20.39
#